data_AF-A0A7X5IGB3-F1
#
_entry.id   AF-A0A7X5IGB3-F1
#
_cell.length_a   1.000
_cell.length_b   1.000
_cell.length_c   1.000
_cell.angle_alpha   90.00
_cell.angle_beta   90.00
_cell.angle_gamma   90.00
#
_symmetry.space_group_name_H-M   'P 1'
#
loop_
_entity.id
_entity.type
_entity.pdbx_description
1 polymer ?
#
loop_
_entity_poly.entity_id
_entity_poly.type
_entity_poly.pdbx_seq_one_letter_code
_entity_poly.pdbx_strand_id
1 'polypeptide(L)'
;AVYVANALSPAKVNHVTIDEDNNYATVVVPDDQLSLAIGKEGQNARLAARLTGWHIDIKPVSYQGSSLVSDELIDEVEEDDDFCIFVGEDGARCRNHARPGSQYCGVHADEEAE
;
A
#
# COMPACT_ATOMS: atom_id res chain seq x y z
N ALA A 1 9.79 -24.20 4.48
CA ALA A 1 8.46 -23.71 4.90
C ALA A 1 7.99 -24.21 6.28
N VAL A 2 7.88 -25.52 6.52
CA VAL A 2 7.27 -26.08 7.76
C VAL A 2 7.96 -25.60 9.05
N TYR A 3 9.27 -25.39 9.03
CA TYR A 3 10.03 -24.94 10.21
C TYR A 3 9.67 -23.49 10.63
N VAL A 4 9.45 -22.59 9.67
CA VAL A 4 9.06 -21.18 9.92
C VAL A 4 7.64 -21.10 10.47
N ALA A 5 6.72 -21.91 9.95
CA ALA A 5 5.35 -21.97 10.46
C ALA A 5 5.31 -22.46 11.91
N ASN A 6 6.11 -23.47 12.26
CA ASN A 6 6.21 -23.95 13.64
C ASN A 6 6.86 -22.93 14.58
N ALA A 7 7.79 -22.11 14.08
CA ALA A 7 8.44 -21.06 14.87
C ALA A 7 7.48 -19.92 15.29
N LEU A 8 6.35 -19.76 14.58
CA LEU A 8 5.31 -18.77 14.89
C LEU A 8 4.18 -19.30 15.77
N SER A 9 4.21 -20.59 16.15
CA SER A 9 3.26 -21.16 17.11
C SER A 9 3.27 -20.31 18.39
N PRO A 10 2.11 -19.76 18.84
CA PRO A 10 0.73 -20.25 18.71
C PRO A 10 -0.13 -19.70 17.56
N ALA A 11 0.42 -18.85 16.69
CA ALA A 11 -0.34 -18.25 15.59
C ALA A 11 -0.52 -19.23 14.40
N LYS A 12 -1.70 -19.21 13.78
CA LYS A 12 -1.98 -19.98 12.56
C LYS A 12 -1.45 -19.22 11.35
N VAL A 13 -0.69 -19.93 10.54
CA VAL A 13 -0.12 -19.40 9.30
C VAL A 13 -0.92 -19.90 8.12
N ASN A 14 -1.28 -18.99 7.22
CA ASN A 14 -2.06 -19.30 6.02
C ASN A 14 -1.14 -19.62 4.82
N HIS A 15 -0.08 -18.83 4.66
CA HIS A 15 0.91 -19.02 3.61
C HIS A 15 2.31 -18.59 4.08
N VAL A 16 3.36 -19.24 3.56
CA VAL A 16 4.76 -18.89 3.82
C VAL A 16 5.50 -18.85 2.50
N THR A 17 6.03 -17.68 2.17
CA THR A 17 6.93 -17.47 1.04
C THR A 17 8.36 -17.32 1.58
N ILE A 18 9.31 -18.00 0.97
CA ILE A 18 10.72 -17.95 1.36
C ILE A 18 11.50 -17.44 0.17
N ASP A 19 12.30 -16.42 0.40
CA ASP A 19 13.23 -15.82 -0.56
C ASP A 19 14.64 -16.20 -0.13
N GLU A 20 15.18 -17.23 -0.79
CA GLU A 20 16.49 -17.83 -0.46
C GLU A 20 17.64 -16.88 -0.79
N ASP A 21 17.47 -15.99 -1.79
CA ASP A 21 18.47 -15.01 -2.21
C ASP A 21 18.71 -13.94 -1.13
N ASN A 22 17.64 -13.48 -0.47
CA ASN A 22 17.69 -12.42 0.54
C ASN A 22 17.62 -12.93 1.99
N ASN A 23 17.59 -14.25 2.20
CA ASN A 23 17.30 -14.88 3.50
C ASN A 23 16.05 -14.27 4.18
N TYR A 24 15.02 -14.02 3.37
CA TYR A 24 13.79 -13.37 3.78
C TYR A 24 12.64 -14.37 3.78
N ALA A 25 11.75 -14.28 4.75
CA ALA A 25 10.58 -15.15 4.88
C ALA A 25 9.35 -14.28 5.11
N THR A 26 8.48 -14.22 4.11
CA THR A 26 7.20 -13.53 4.23
C THR A 26 6.13 -14.51 4.66
N VAL A 27 5.46 -14.20 5.77
CA VAL A 27 4.46 -15.05 6.38
C VAL A 27 3.13 -14.34 6.37
N VAL A 28 2.12 -15.04 5.88
CA VAL A 28 0.76 -14.52 5.76
C VAL A 28 -0.09 -15.14 6.84
N VAL A 29 -0.69 -14.29 7.67
CA VAL A 29 -1.55 -14.68 8.78
C VAL A 29 -2.93 -14.03 8.65
N PRO A 30 -3.98 -14.62 9.24
CA PRO A 30 -5.28 -13.95 9.35
C PRO A 30 -5.13 -12.63 10.13
N ASP A 31 -5.88 -11.59 9.74
CA ASP A 31 -5.87 -10.27 10.38
C ASP A 31 -6.10 -10.34 11.90
N ASP A 32 -7.01 -11.22 12.34
CA ASP A 32 -7.32 -11.45 13.76
C ASP A 32 -6.12 -11.97 14.57
N GLN A 33 -5.14 -12.58 13.89
CA GLN A 33 -3.96 -13.19 14.50
C GLN A 33 -2.67 -12.45 14.22
N LEU A 34 -2.72 -11.32 13.50
CA LEU A 34 -1.53 -10.50 13.20
C LEU A 34 -0.81 -10.08 14.49
N SER A 35 -1.57 -9.58 15.46
CA SER A 35 -1.05 -9.16 16.77
C SER A 35 -0.45 -10.34 17.55
N LEU A 36 -1.04 -11.54 17.44
CA LEU A 36 -0.53 -12.74 18.11
C LEU A 36 0.77 -13.24 17.45
N ALA A 37 0.82 -13.20 16.12
CA ALA A 37 1.97 -13.61 15.33
C ALA A 37 3.18 -12.68 15.57
N ILE A 38 2.97 -11.36 15.64
CA ILE A 38 4.01 -10.38 15.99
C ILE A 38 4.41 -10.53 17.47
N GLY A 39 3.43 -10.70 18.36
CA GLY A 39 3.61 -10.77 19.80
C GLY A 39 3.84 -9.39 20.44
N LYS A 40 3.85 -9.35 21.78
CA LYS A 40 4.10 -8.10 22.53
C LYS A 40 5.48 -7.54 22.15
N GLU A 41 5.52 -6.30 21.69
CA GLU A 41 6.75 -5.62 21.24
C GLU A 41 7.53 -6.38 20.13
N GLY A 42 6.84 -7.20 19.33
CA GLY A 42 7.48 -7.98 18.27
C GLY A 42 8.33 -9.15 18.76
N GLN A 43 8.19 -9.53 20.03
CA GLN A 43 9.02 -10.57 20.64
C GLN A 43 8.87 -11.92 19.93
N ASN A 44 7.66 -12.29 19.51
CA ASN A 44 7.40 -13.58 18.89
C ASN A 44 8.07 -13.68 17.50
N ALA A 45 7.87 -12.66 16.66
CA ALA A 45 8.55 -12.55 15.37
C ALA A 45 10.08 -12.57 15.51
N ARG A 46 10.62 -11.87 16.52
CA ARG A 46 12.06 -11.81 16.78
C ARG A 46 12.64 -13.15 17.25
N LEU A 47 11.90 -13.90 18.08
CA LEU A 47 12.29 -15.24 18.52
C LEU A 47 12.27 -16.21 17.34
N ALA A 48 11.22 -16.17 16.52
CA ALA A 48 11.10 -16.99 15.31
C ALA A 48 12.24 -16.70 14.31
N ALA A 49 12.59 -15.43 14.11
CA ALA A 49 13.71 -15.03 13.26
C ALA A 49 15.05 -15.57 13.76
N ARG A 50 15.28 -15.55 15.09
CA ARG A 50 16.50 -16.13 15.69
C ARG A 50 16.54 -17.66 15.60
N LEU A 51 15.41 -18.33 15.76
CA LEU A 51 15.29 -19.78 15.69
C LEU A 51 15.51 -20.30 14.28
N THR A 52 14.97 -19.59 13.28
CA THR A 52 15.05 -19.96 11.87
C THR A 52 16.36 -19.49 11.24
N GLY A 53 16.89 -18.35 11.65
CA GLY A 53 17.99 -17.67 10.99
C GLY A 53 17.56 -16.80 9.80
N TRP A 54 16.26 -16.56 9.62
CA TRP A 54 15.69 -15.81 8.51
C TRP A 54 15.10 -14.49 8.98
N HIS A 55 15.06 -13.49 8.10
CA HIS A 55 14.30 -12.28 8.33
C HIS A 55 12.81 -12.56 8.10
N ILE A 56 12.03 -12.59 9.18
CA ILE A 56 10.60 -12.89 9.12
C ILE A 56 9.80 -11.59 9.04
N ASP A 57 9.02 -11.45 7.98
CA ASP A 57 8.04 -10.39 7.80
C ASP A 57 6.63 -10.98 7.84
N ILE A 58 5.76 -10.39 8.67
CA ILE A 58 4.43 -10.93 8.93
C ILE A 58 3.42 -9.96 8.36
N LYS A 59 2.63 -10.44 7.39
CA LYS A 59 1.60 -9.64 6.72
C LYS A 59 0.22 -10.26 6.93
N PRO A 60 -0.83 -9.45 7.11
CA PRO A 60 -2.18 -9.96 7.14
C PRO A 60 -2.62 -10.44 5.75
N VAL A 61 -3.61 -11.33 5.69
CA VAL A 61 -4.20 -11.79 4.41
C VAL A 61 -4.79 -10.64 3.60
N SER A 62 -5.33 -9.61 4.28
CA SER A 62 -5.81 -8.38 3.64
C SER A 62 -4.73 -7.63 2.86
N TYR A 63 -3.47 -7.72 3.29
CA TYR A 63 -2.34 -7.05 2.62
C TYR A 63 -1.92 -7.76 1.33
N GLN A 64 -2.16 -9.07 1.19
CA GLN A 64 -1.82 -9.79 -0.05
C GLN A 64 -2.71 -9.43 -1.23
N GLY A 65 -3.82 -8.72 -1.02
CA GLY A 65 -4.68 -8.20 -2.08
C GLY A 65 -4.06 -7.06 -2.91
N SER A 66 -2.90 -6.51 -2.50
CA SER A 66 -2.25 -5.38 -3.20
C SER A 66 -0.90 -5.73 -3.83
N SER A 67 -0.48 -7.00 -3.84
CA SER A 67 0.82 -7.40 -4.42
C SER A 67 0.65 -8.27 -5.66
N LEU A 68 0.00 -7.68 -6.66
CA LEU A 68 0.31 -7.86 -8.08
C LEU A 68 0.58 -6.46 -8.65
N VAL A 69 1.63 -5.81 -8.15
CA VAL A 69 2.36 -4.81 -8.94
C VAL A 69 3.77 -5.35 -9.15
N SER A 70 3.83 -6.48 -9.84
CA SER A 70 5.02 -6.84 -10.61
C SER A 70 5.15 -5.79 -11.71
N ASP A 71 5.94 -4.74 -11.49
CA ASP A 71 6.65 -3.93 -12.50
C ASP A 71 5.92 -3.51 -13.81
N GLU A 72 4.59 -3.60 -13.86
CA GLU A 72 3.76 -3.12 -14.96
C GLU A 72 3.24 -1.74 -14.54
N LEU A 73 3.99 -0.74 -14.99
CA LEU A 73 3.51 0.59 -15.38
C LEU A 73 2.10 0.93 -14.85
N ILE A 74 2.02 1.59 -13.69
CA ILE A 74 0.83 2.39 -13.37
C ILE A 74 0.90 3.62 -14.28
N ASP A 75 0.44 3.46 -15.51
CA ASP A 75 0.12 4.55 -16.44
C ASP A 75 -1.37 4.91 -16.32
N GLU A 76 -1.84 4.98 -15.07
CA GLU A 76 -3.14 5.55 -14.71
C GLU A 76 -2.88 6.48 -13.53
N VAL A 77 -2.51 7.72 -13.85
CA VAL A 77 -2.78 8.84 -12.96
C VAL A 77 -4.28 8.79 -12.67
N GLU A 78 -4.65 8.47 -11.44
CA GLU A 78 -6.02 8.53 -10.96
C GLU A 78 -6.55 9.95 -11.20
N GLU A 79 -7.46 10.06 -12.18
CA GLU A 79 -8.34 11.17 -12.52
C GLU A 79 -7.83 12.54 -12.07
N ASP A 80 -7.09 13.20 -12.97
CA ASP A 80 -6.75 14.62 -12.90
C ASP A 80 -7.97 15.44 -12.43
N ASP A 81 -7.90 15.87 -11.17
CA ASP A 81 -8.04 17.26 -10.81
C ASP A 81 -9.09 18.01 -11.64
N ASP A 82 -10.35 17.85 -11.23
CA ASP A 82 -11.53 18.65 -11.60
C ASP A 82 -11.36 20.14 -11.18
N PHE A 83 -10.16 20.72 -11.28
CA PHE A 83 -9.77 22.07 -10.90
C PHE A 83 -9.74 22.99 -12.12
N CYS A 84 -10.10 24.25 -11.87
CA CYS A 84 -10.10 25.31 -12.86
C CYS A 84 -8.69 25.59 -13.40
N ILE A 85 -8.53 25.61 -14.72
CA ILE A 85 -7.22 25.82 -15.38
C ILE A 85 -6.69 27.27 -15.29
N PHE A 86 -7.53 28.24 -14.90
CA PHE A 86 -7.16 29.65 -14.83
C PHE A 86 -5.88 29.93 -14.03
N VAL A 87 -5.00 30.75 -14.61
CA VAL A 87 -3.77 31.27 -14.01
C VAL A 87 -3.86 32.80 -13.98
N GLY A 88 -3.77 33.40 -12.79
CA GLY A 88 -3.74 34.85 -12.64
C GLY A 88 -2.46 35.48 -13.20
N GLU A 89 -2.44 36.81 -13.32
CA GLU A 89 -1.27 37.59 -13.76
C GLU A 89 -0.03 37.39 -12.86
N ASP A 90 -0.25 37.01 -11.60
CA ASP A 90 0.77 36.66 -10.61
C ASP A 90 1.25 35.20 -10.71
N GLY A 91 0.71 34.42 -11.65
CA GLY A 91 1.04 32.99 -11.83
C GLY A 91 0.31 32.06 -10.86
N ALA A 92 -0.59 32.57 -10.02
CA ALA A 92 -1.38 31.75 -9.11
C ALA A 92 -2.48 31.00 -9.87
N ARG A 93 -2.53 29.68 -9.67
CA ARG A 93 -3.61 28.83 -10.19
C ARG A 93 -4.87 28.98 -9.35
N CYS A 94 -6.02 29.00 -10.02
CA CYS A 94 -7.31 28.97 -9.36
C CYS A 94 -7.47 27.66 -8.58
N ARG A 95 -7.96 27.75 -7.33
CA ARG A 95 -8.19 26.59 -6.45
C ARG A 95 -9.61 26.04 -6.53
N ASN A 96 -10.46 26.65 -7.34
CA ASN A 96 -11.85 26.24 -7.47
C ASN A 96 -11.96 25.06 -8.42
N HIS A 97 -12.96 24.22 -8.20
CA HIS A 97 -13.27 23.14 -9.13
C HIS A 97 -13.87 23.69 -10.43
N ALA A 98 -13.51 23.05 -11.54
CA ALA A 98 -14.11 23.24 -12.83
C ALA A 98 -15.60 22.86 -12.79
N ARG A 99 -16.41 23.52 -13.61
CA ARG A 99 -17.81 23.15 -13.73
C ARG A 99 -17.93 21.88 -14.58
N PRO A 100 -18.95 21.03 -14.34
CA PRO A 100 -19.21 19.87 -15.19
C PRO A 100 -19.37 20.30 -16.67
N GLY A 101 -18.48 19.84 -17.54
CA GLY A 101 -18.47 20.17 -18.96
C GLY A 101 -17.73 21.47 -19.34
N SER A 102 -16.95 22.05 -18.43
CA SER A 102 -16.14 23.26 -18.62
C SER A 102 -14.75 23.04 -18.02
N GLN A 103 -13.74 23.72 -18.56
CA GLN A 103 -12.38 23.72 -17.99
C GLN A 103 -12.20 24.79 -16.89
N TYR A 104 -13.24 25.57 -16.61
CA TYR A 104 -13.20 26.72 -15.74
C TYR A 104 -14.23 26.60 -14.60
N CYS A 105 -13.90 27.22 -13.47
CA CYS A 105 -14.86 27.35 -12.38
C CYS A 105 -15.90 28.42 -12.70
N GLY A 106 -16.93 28.52 -11.85
CA GLY A 106 -18.00 29.48 -12.08
C GLY A 106 -17.67 30.96 -12.00
N VAL A 107 -16.47 31.30 -11.53
CA VAL A 107 -15.96 32.68 -11.52
C VAL A 107 -15.21 33.01 -12.81
N HIS A 108 -14.66 32.00 -13.49
CA HIS A 108 -13.91 32.14 -14.74
C HIS A 108 -14.67 31.55 -15.95
N ALA A 109 -15.99 31.42 -15.85
CA ALA A 109 -16.83 30.84 -16.90
C ALA A 109 -16.87 31.69 -18.19
N ASP A 110 -16.51 32.97 -18.09
CA ASP A 110 -16.50 33.90 -19.23
C ASP A 110 -15.26 33.75 -20.13
N GLU A 111 -14.22 33.03 -19.68
CA GLU A 111 -12.99 32.81 -20.44
C GLU A 111 -13.08 31.66 -21.46
N GLU A 112 -14.19 30.92 -21.48
CA GLU A 112 -14.47 29.89 -22.51
C GLU A 112 -15.02 30.47 -23.82
N ALA A 113 -15.36 31.76 -23.85
CA ALA A 113 -16.14 32.37 -24.93
C ALA A 113 -15.32 33.12 -26.00
N GLU A 114 -13.99 33.00 -26.00
CA GLU A 114 -13.08 33.59 -27.02
C GLU A 114 -12.30 32.56 -27.83
#